data_AF-A0A937XAH9-F1
#
_entry.id   AF-A0A937XAH9-F1
#
_cell.length_a   1.000
_cell.length_b   1.000
_cell.length_c   1.000
_cell.angle_alpha   90.00
_cell.angle_beta   90.00
_cell.angle_gamma   90.00
#
_symmetry.space_group_name_H-M   'P 1'
#
loop_
_entity.id
_entity.type
_entity.pdbx_description
1 polymer ?
#
loop_
_entity_poly.entity_id
_entity_poly.type
_entity_poly.pdbx_seq_one_letter_code
_entity_poly.pdbx_strand_id
1 'polypeptide(L)'
;MNGSVSSPSRGAGPRRARGHRAARRAVLFFGALLLAAAPSGSDPIPPVRACAEWEPASGTLIRWPLGIPAALVVELAEDDSLYVLVETSGQENQARNTFASYGVNLAHTRFLYANTYSHWTRDWGPLSVFDGEGRWGITDAVFNGYPWVPGCDGDGFLVRPHPGALGRGWAERREGAPPIAAGGDRVPGAGEGRSARGIRGYYDEDNLVNGVLAAEFGCPLHELPAFCTGGNIMVDGQGTAFSTRQMLAENSPQLTEAQFRALAGAFLGIGDYHFVDNPEIQGIQHIDCYAKLLDEETILVKQVAMGHPEYGCIEHLVDELAALTSCYGRPYRLLRVFCGAYSGTSTAAYTNSLILNRKVLVPLFNISSDAAALAAYADAMPGYEVIGFPWSAWYYYDALHCRTMGIFDRGMLRLAHRPLDDEVPWTPDREIVALIDDRSGAGLVADSLLVRWRVAGEGIWQAAPLEALAAPDSFRAVLPGQPPGTEVEYFLAAADHSGRRETLPRGAPAGRFRFTIVGDPSAVGLPGRGPTAFQGGLGVELGPTPSAGAFRIGVTAPEGSRVAVEVLDPTGRVIRRLAEATSPPGGLRLLWDGSDARGAPSPQGVYWVRARCGGVAATRPCVLLR
;
A
#
# COMPACT_ATOMS: atom_id res chain seq x y z
N MET A 1 63.45 -31.82 -53.21
CA MET A 1 62.45 -32.16 -54.24
C MET A 1 61.45 -33.12 -53.63
N ASN A 2 60.16 -32.81 -53.77
CA ASN A 2 58.94 -33.63 -53.63
C ASN A 2 58.97 -34.97 -52.88
N GLY A 3 57.94 -35.18 -52.05
CA GLY A 3 57.29 -36.50 -51.97
C GLY A 3 56.93 -36.99 -50.58
N SER A 4 55.66 -36.78 -50.23
CA SER A 4 54.81 -37.56 -49.32
C SER A 4 55.16 -39.04 -49.11
N VAL A 5 54.97 -39.56 -47.89
CA VAL A 5 53.84 -40.44 -47.48
C VAL A 5 54.11 -41.01 -46.08
N SER A 6 53.04 -41.02 -45.29
CA SER A 6 52.79 -41.48 -43.92
C SER A 6 53.08 -42.94 -43.59
N SER A 7 53.41 -43.24 -42.32
CA SER A 7 52.95 -44.36 -41.43
C SER A 7 53.71 -44.31 -40.07
N PRO A 8 53.43 -45.14 -39.04
CA PRO A 8 52.31 -45.06 -38.08
C PRO A 8 52.77 -45.09 -36.58
N SER A 9 51.92 -44.67 -35.63
CA SER A 9 52.02 -45.12 -34.21
C SER A 9 50.65 -44.98 -33.49
N ARG A 10 50.03 -46.10 -33.08
CA ARG A 10 49.86 -46.59 -31.68
C ARG A 10 49.48 -45.47 -30.69
N GLY A 11 48.41 -45.50 -29.90
CA GLY A 11 47.35 -46.45 -29.60
C GLY A 11 46.58 -45.96 -28.34
N ALA A 12 45.29 -46.31 -28.28
CA ALA A 12 44.39 -46.40 -27.11
C ALA A 12 44.00 -45.15 -26.26
N GLY A 13 42.67 -44.89 -26.22
CA GLY A 13 41.98 -44.15 -25.15
C GLY A 13 40.67 -43.50 -25.62
N PRO A 14 39.47 -43.93 -25.17
CA PRO A 14 38.20 -43.44 -25.69
C PRO A 14 37.92 -42.01 -25.20
N ARG A 15 37.99 -41.02 -26.10
CA ARG A 15 37.41 -39.70 -25.86
C ARG A 15 35.89 -39.81 -25.93
N ARG A 16 35.24 -39.67 -24.77
CA ARG A 16 33.79 -39.47 -24.68
C ARG A 16 33.39 -38.23 -25.48
N ALA A 17 32.79 -38.44 -26.64
CA ALA A 17 31.96 -37.44 -27.28
C ALA A 17 30.67 -37.29 -26.45
N ARG A 18 30.60 -36.28 -25.59
CA ARG A 18 29.32 -35.73 -25.14
C ARG A 18 29.03 -34.49 -25.98
N GLY A 19 28.58 -34.75 -27.21
CA GLY A 19 28.01 -33.73 -28.07
C GLY A 19 26.62 -33.33 -27.58
N HIS A 20 26.46 -32.02 -27.36
CA HIS A 20 25.25 -31.23 -27.51
C HIS A 20 23.91 -31.99 -27.62
N ARG A 21 23.26 -32.24 -26.49
CA ARG A 21 21.80 -32.51 -26.39
C ARG A 21 21.31 -32.39 -24.94
N ALA A 22 21.60 -31.27 -24.29
CA ALA A 22 21.04 -30.92 -22.98
C ALA A 22 20.93 -29.39 -22.86
N ALA A 23 20.12 -28.75 -23.71
CA ALA A 23 19.81 -27.33 -23.62
C ALA A 23 18.42 -27.00 -24.19
N ARG A 24 17.46 -27.96 -24.14
CA ARG A 24 16.09 -27.76 -24.63
C ARG A 24 15.00 -28.42 -23.77
N ARG A 25 15.26 -28.64 -22.48
CA ARG A 25 14.26 -29.11 -21.49
C ARG A 25 14.47 -28.42 -20.15
N ALA A 26 14.11 -27.14 -20.06
CA ALA A 26 13.98 -26.40 -18.80
C ALA A 26 13.06 -25.17 -18.95
N VAL A 27 12.03 -25.24 -19.81
CA VAL A 27 11.08 -24.12 -20.06
C VAL A 27 9.63 -24.50 -19.68
N LEU A 28 9.43 -25.49 -18.81
CA LEU A 28 8.07 -25.98 -18.48
C LEU A 28 7.84 -26.33 -17.00
N PHE A 29 8.61 -25.74 -16.07
CA PHE A 29 8.52 -26.13 -14.65
C PHE A 29 8.57 -24.96 -13.67
N PHE A 30 7.83 -23.87 -13.91
CA PHE A 30 7.54 -22.87 -12.84
C PHE A 30 6.19 -22.15 -12.99
N GLY A 31 5.21 -22.79 -13.64
CA GLY A 31 3.85 -22.27 -13.81
C GLY A 31 2.73 -23.16 -13.25
N ALA A 32 3.05 -24.20 -12.47
CA ALA A 32 2.06 -25.20 -12.06
C ALA A 32 2.24 -25.77 -10.64
N LEU A 33 2.96 -25.09 -9.74
CA LEU A 33 3.09 -25.53 -8.34
C LEU A 33 2.79 -24.41 -7.32
N LEU A 34 1.60 -23.82 -7.44
CA LEU A 34 0.89 -23.16 -6.34
C LEU A 34 -0.63 -23.45 -6.38
N LEU A 35 -1.02 -24.54 -7.06
CA LEU A 35 -2.31 -25.21 -6.89
C LEU A 35 -2.05 -26.68 -6.56
N ALA A 36 -1.62 -26.92 -5.32
CA ALA A 36 -1.60 -28.25 -4.73
C ALA A 36 -2.23 -28.16 -3.34
N ALA A 37 -3.40 -28.79 -3.22
CA ALA A 37 -4.13 -29.19 -2.02
C ALA A 37 -3.82 -28.44 -0.72
N ALA A 38 -4.77 -27.62 -0.28
CA ALA A 38 -4.85 -27.19 1.13
C ALA A 38 -4.77 -28.44 2.03
N PRO A 39 -3.78 -28.52 2.95
CA PRO A 39 -3.83 -29.51 4.00
C PRO A 39 -5.03 -29.17 4.88
N SER A 40 -5.87 -30.16 5.13
CA SER A 40 -6.90 -30.10 6.15
C SER A 40 -6.23 -29.86 7.51
N GLY A 41 -6.43 -28.66 8.06
CA GLY A 41 -6.25 -28.36 9.48
C GLY A 41 -4.90 -27.74 9.87
N SER A 42 -4.89 -26.41 10.00
CA SER A 42 -4.34 -25.64 11.13
C SER A 42 -4.25 -24.16 10.70
N ASP A 43 -5.18 -23.35 11.22
CA ASP A 43 -5.29 -21.88 11.24
C ASP A 43 -4.98 -21.06 9.96
N PRO A 44 -5.85 -20.11 9.56
CA PRO A 44 -5.50 -19.17 8.52
C PRO A 44 -4.38 -18.27 9.05
N ILE A 45 -3.16 -18.54 8.61
CA ILE A 45 -2.05 -17.59 8.60
C ILE A 45 -2.65 -16.23 8.15
N PRO A 46 -2.57 -15.15 8.94
CA PRO A 46 -3.05 -13.85 8.48
C PRO A 46 -2.36 -13.53 7.15
N PRO A 47 -3.07 -12.90 6.19
CA PRO A 47 -2.45 -12.52 4.94
C PRO A 47 -1.22 -11.65 5.23
N VAL A 48 -0.19 -11.81 4.38
CA VAL A 48 0.90 -10.83 4.28
C VAL A 48 0.28 -9.43 4.26
N ARG A 49 0.93 -8.42 4.85
CA ARG A 49 0.42 -7.04 4.86
C ARG A 49 1.51 -6.06 4.50
N ALA A 50 1.36 -5.40 3.35
CA ALA A 50 2.20 -4.26 2.99
C ALA A 50 1.97 -3.08 3.94
N CYS A 51 3.06 -2.38 4.29
CA CYS A 51 3.01 -1.20 5.13
C CYS A 51 2.63 0.03 4.30
N ALA A 52 1.66 0.83 4.77
CA ALA A 52 1.36 2.13 4.22
C ALA A 52 2.41 3.16 4.64
N GLU A 53 2.63 4.18 3.82
CA GLU A 53 3.74 5.13 4.01
C GLU A 53 3.64 5.97 5.30
N TRP A 54 2.42 6.22 5.80
CA TRP A 54 2.19 6.97 7.06
C TRP A 54 2.33 6.13 8.34
N GLU A 55 2.56 4.82 8.21
CA GLU A 55 2.79 3.94 9.36
C GLU A 55 4.18 4.19 10.00
N PRO A 56 4.39 3.78 11.27
CA PRO A 56 5.64 4.02 11.96
C PRO A 56 6.87 3.55 11.18
N ALA A 57 7.82 4.46 10.98
CA ALA A 57 9.09 4.18 10.34
C ALA A 57 10.24 4.26 11.36
N SER A 58 11.20 3.35 11.26
CA SER A 58 12.49 3.45 11.95
C SER A 58 13.44 4.43 11.26
N GLY A 59 13.13 4.84 10.03
CA GLY A 59 13.90 5.83 9.31
C GLY A 59 13.81 5.70 7.79
N THR A 60 14.83 6.23 7.10
CA THR A 60 14.84 6.34 5.63
C THR A 60 16.12 5.79 5.03
N LEU A 61 16.00 5.07 3.94
CA LEU A 61 17.07 4.58 3.09
C LEU A 61 17.34 5.58 1.96
N ILE A 62 18.61 5.96 1.81
CA ILE A 62 19.14 6.75 0.70
C ILE A 62 20.41 6.10 0.16
N ARG A 63 20.92 6.59 -0.97
CA ARG A 63 22.15 6.10 -1.59
C ARG A 63 23.19 7.21 -1.73
N TRP A 64 24.46 6.85 -1.52
CA TRP A 64 25.62 7.69 -1.82
C TRP A 64 26.33 7.19 -3.10
N PRO A 65 26.80 8.07 -4.02
CA PRO A 65 26.67 9.53 -4.01
C PRO A 65 25.22 10.04 -4.03
N LEU A 66 25.00 11.19 -3.39
CA LEU A 66 23.66 11.74 -3.16
C LEU A 66 22.94 12.09 -4.47
N GLY A 67 21.69 11.64 -4.56
CA GLY A 67 20.68 12.14 -5.48
C GLY A 67 19.74 13.16 -4.84
N ILE A 68 20.05 13.71 -3.68
CA ILE A 68 19.15 14.59 -2.90
C ILE A 68 19.92 15.79 -2.31
N PRO A 69 19.24 16.91 -1.99
CA PRO A 69 19.92 18.10 -1.47
C PRO A 69 20.39 17.88 -0.03
N ALA A 70 21.48 18.56 0.35
CA ALA A 70 22.08 18.47 1.69
C ALA A 70 21.08 18.71 2.83
N ALA A 71 20.20 19.71 2.68
CA ALA A 71 19.18 20.04 3.68
C ALA A 71 18.24 18.85 3.95
N LEU A 72 17.88 18.07 2.90
CA LEU A 72 17.06 16.88 3.07
C LEU A 72 17.81 15.77 3.81
N VAL A 73 19.12 15.60 3.56
CA VAL A 73 19.92 14.61 4.29
C VAL A 73 20.02 14.95 5.78
N VAL A 74 20.14 16.25 6.10
CA VAL A 74 20.13 16.72 7.50
C VAL A 74 18.79 16.40 8.15
N GLU A 75 17.69 16.73 7.47
CA GLU A 75 16.33 16.49 7.96
C GLU A 75 16.07 14.99 8.22
N LEU A 76 16.39 14.13 7.26
CA LEU A 76 16.15 12.69 7.34
C LEU A 76 16.93 12.01 8.47
N ALA A 77 17.99 12.65 8.98
CA ALA A 77 18.79 12.16 10.10
C ALA A 77 18.44 12.84 11.43
N GLU A 78 17.48 13.77 11.46
CA GLU A 78 17.18 14.55 12.66
C GLU A 78 16.55 13.67 13.75
N ASP A 79 15.42 13.04 13.45
CA ASP A 79 14.62 12.28 14.43
C ASP A 79 14.82 10.76 14.32
N ASP A 80 14.98 10.26 13.09
CA ASP A 80 14.97 8.84 12.77
C ASP A 80 16.32 8.36 12.21
N SER A 81 16.45 7.04 12.00
CA SER A 81 17.68 6.49 11.43
C SER A 81 17.81 6.83 9.94
N LEU A 82 18.97 7.36 9.55
CA LEU A 82 19.33 7.51 8.14
C LEU A 82 20.19 6.33 7.70
N TYR A 83 19.65 5.44 6.87
CA TYR A 83 20.37 4.34 6.25
C TYR A 83 20.97 4.79 4.92
N VAL A 84 22.28 4.66 4.75
CA VAL A 84 23.02 5.18 3.60
C VAL A 84 23.74 4.05 2.91
N LEU A 85 23.33 3.74 1.68
CA LEU A 85 24.02 2.76 0.85
C LEU A 85 25.33 3.34 0.31
N VAL A 86 26.42 2.59 0.49
CA VAL A 86 27.76 2.88 0.00
C VAL A 86 28.38 1.60 -0.55
N GLU A 87 29.23 1.71 -1.57
CA GLU A 87 29.81 0.52 -2.21
C GLU A 87 31.14 0.11 -1.56
N THR A 88 31.84 1.07 -0.95
CA THR A 88 33.19 0.86 -0.41
C THR A 88 33.43 1.71 0.83
N SER A 89 34.43 1.34 1.63
CA SER A 89 34.84 2.12 2.80
C SER A 89 35.38 3.50 2.41
N GLY A 90 35.92 3.63 1.19
CA GLY A 90 36.30 4.92 0.61
C GLY A 90 35.09 5.84 0.39
N GLN A 91 33.98 5.29 -0.14
CA GLN A 91 32.73 6.03 -0.28
C GLN A 91 32.11 6.36 1.08
N GLU A 92 32.14 5.44 2.04
CA GLU A 92 31.70 5.73 3.42
C GLU A 92 32.46 6.92 4.00
N ASN A 93 33.79 6.94 3.90
CA ASN A 93 34.60 8.04 4.39
C ASN A 93 34.28 9.37 3.69
N GLN A 94 34.04 9.34 2.38
CA GLN A 94 33.60 10.52 1.63
C GLN A 94 32.24 11.03 2.15
N ALA A 95 31.26 10.14 2.26
CA ALA A 95 29.93 10.47 2.75
C ALA A 95 29.99 11.05 4.16
N ARG A 96 30.73 10.42 5.09
CA ARG A 96 30.93 10.91 6.47
C ARG A 96 31.52 12.31 6.51
N ASN A 97 32.56 12.57 5.72
CA ASN A 97 33.20 13.89 5.67
C ASN A 97 32.24 14.96 5.11
N THR A 98 31.52 14.62 4.05
CA THR A 98 30.49 15.50 3.46
C THR A 98 29.35 15.77 4.45
N PHE A 99 28.85 14.72 5.12
CA PHE A 99 27.76 14.80 6.09
C PHE A 99 28.14 15.63 7.31
N ALA A 100 29.38 15.48 7.80
CA ALA A 100 29.91 16.33 8.85
C ALA A 100 29.95 17.80 8.43
N SER A 101 30.25 18.11 7.16
CA SER A 101 30.23 19.49 6.65
C SER A 101 28.82 20.09 6.52
N TYR A 102 27.80 19.24 6.37
CA TYR A 102 26.39 19.65 6.30
C TYR A 102 25.73 19.77 7.69
N GLY A 103 26.35 19.21 8.73
CA GLY A 103 25.74 19.12 10.06
C GLY A 103 24.76 17.95 10.21
N VAL A 104 24.88 16.92 9.39
CA VAL A 104 24.06 15.69 9.51
C VAL A 104 24.36 14.99 10.84
N ASN A 105 23.32 14.53 11.52
CA ASN A 105 23.45 13.77 12.76
C ASN A 105 24.01 12.36 12.47
N LEU A 106 25.34 12.21 12.57
CA LEU A 106 26.02 10.93 12.36
C LEU A 106 25.67 9.87 13.41
N ALA A 107 25.14 10.25 14.57
CA ALA A 107 24.67 9.29 15.58
C ALA A 107 23.40 8.55 15.10
N HIS A 108 22.60 9.17 14.24
CA HIS A 108 21.44 8.57 13.58
C HIS A 108 21.77 7.96 12.21
N THR A 109 22.99 8.15 11.69
CA THR A 109 23.38 7.62 10.38
C THR A 109 23.95 6.20 10.47
N ARG A 110 23.52 5.31 9.59
CA ARG A 110 23.99 3.93 9.44
C ARG A 110 24.42 3.69 8.00
N PHE A 111 25.65 3.21 7.79
CA PHE A 111 26.17 2.94 6.45
C PHE A 111 26.05 1.46 6.14
N LEU A 112 25.44 1.15 5.00
CA LEU A 112 25.18 -0.21 4.54
C LEU A 112 25.95 -0.46 3.24
N TYR A 113 26.63 -1.60 3.17
CA TYR A 113 27.51 -1.91 2.04
C TYR A 113 26.78 -2.70 0.96
N ALA A 114 26.46 -2.04 -0.16
CA ALA A 114 25.82 -2.67 -1.31
C ALA A 114 26.33 -2.06 -2.62
N ASN A 115 26.49 -2.90 -3.64
CA ASN A 115 26.69 -2.40 -5.00
C ASN A 115 25.37 -1.80 -5.49
N THR A 116 25.43 -0.58 -6.01
CA THR A 116 24.26 0.16 -6.50
C THR A 116 24.62 0.82 -7.81
N TYR A 117 23.71 0.80 -8.77
CA TYR A 117 23.86 1.55 -10.01
C TYR A 117 23.28 2.96 -9.85
N SER A 118 22.12 3.09 -9.19
CA SER A 118 21.37 4.33 -9.14
C SER A 118 21.04 4.80 -7.72
N HIS A 119 20.52 6.03 -7.61
CA HIS A 119 20.10 6.63 -6.34
C HIS A 119 18.58 6.60 -6.14
N TRP A 120 17.83 5.98 -7.05
CA TRP A 120 16.38 5.90 -6.99
C TRP A 120 15.93 4.76 -6.08
N THR A 121 16.30 4.85 -4.81
CA THR A 121 16.04 3.81 -3.80
C THR A 121 14.55 3.48 -3.66
N ARG A 122 13.66 4.37 -4.10
CA ARG A 122 12.21 4.10 -4.13
C ARG A 122 11.85 2.95 -5.04
N ASP A 123 12.54 2.83 -6.18
CA ASP A 123 12.07 2.02 -7.29
C ASP A 123 12.44 0.55 -7.14
N TRP A 124 13.68 0.30 -6.72
CA TRP A 124 14.23 -1.04 -6.50
C TRP A 124 14.36 -1.41 -5.03
N GLY A 125 14.14 -0.46 -4.12
CA GLY A 125 14.26 -0.68 -2.69
C GLY A 125 13.19 -1.59 -2.10
N PRO A 126 13.25 -1.83 -0.78
CA PRO A 126 12.46 -2.85 -0.13
C PRO A 126 10.97 -2.48 -0.04
N LEU A 127 10.09 -3.29 -0.64
CA LEU A 127 8.67 -3.27 -0.32
C LEU A 127 8.46 -3.98 1.02
N SER A 128 8.16 -3.22 2.07
CA SER A 128 8.07 -3.74 3.42
C SER A 128 6.72 -4.38 3.71
N VAL A 129 6.75 -5.60 4.25
CA VAL A 129 5.56 -6.35 4.64
C VAL A 129 5.68 -6.90 6.05
N PHE A 130 4.54 -7.14 6.71
CA PHE A 130 4.45 -8.10 7.80
C PHE A 130 3.97 -9.43 7.22
N ASP A 131 4.73 -10.49 7.41
CA ASP A 131 4.33 -11.83 6.98
C ASP A 131 3.23 -12.40 7.88
N GLY A 132 2.73 -13.57 7.51
CA GLY A 132 1.67 -14.23 8.26
C GLY A 132 2.09 -14.80 9.62
N GLU A 133 3.38 -14.76 9.96
CA GLU A 133 3.89 -15.01 11.32
C GLU A 133 4.02 -13.72 12.12
N GLY A 134 3.62 -12.58 11.55
CA GLY A 134 3.74 -11.26 12.15
C GLY A 134 5.15 -10.67 12.10
N ARG A 135 6.08 -11.27 11.36
CA ARG A 135 7.45 -10.78 11.22
C ARG A 135 7.52 -9.70 10.15
N TRP A 136 8.24 -8.63 10.43
CA TRP A 136 8.61 -7.67 9.39
C TRP A 136 9.59 -8.31 8.40
N GLY A 137 9.33 -8.15 7.10
CA GLY A 137 10.14 -8.70 6.01
C GLY A 137 10.14 -7.80 4.78
N ILE A 138 10.99 -8.17 3.82
CA ILE A 138 11.15 -7.45 2.55
C ILE A 138 10.57 -8.31 1.43
N THR A 139 9.63 -7.76 0.66
CA THR A 139 9.22 -8.32 -0.62
C THR A 139 10.12 -7.75 -1.72
N ASP A 140 10.90 -8.63 -2.34
CA ASP A 140 11.87 -8.32 -3.39
C ASP A 140 11.27 -8.57 -4.76
N ALA A 141 10.83 -7.47 -5.39
CA ALA A 141 10.35 -7.48 -6.76
C ALA A 141 11.50 -7.42 -7.76
N VAL A 142 11.27 -7.88 -8.98
CA VAL A 142 12.26 -7.70 -10.05
C VAL A 142 12.14 -6.28 -10.59
N PHE A 143 13.26 -5.56 -10.68
CA PHE A 143 13.32 -4.24 -11.26
C PHE A 143 13.65 -4.30 -12.77
N ASN A 144 12.85 -3.64 -13.60
CA ASN A 144 13.01 -3.65 -15.07
C ASN A 144 13.67 -2.39 -15.64
N GLY A 145 14.13 -1.46 -14.80
CA GLY A 145 14.58 -0.15 -15.23
C GLY A 145 13.43 0.83 -15.45
N TYR A 146 13.69 1.86 -16.26
CA TYR A 146 12.78 3.00 -16.48
C TYR A 146 12.24 3.01 -17.89
N PRO A 147 11.10 2.36 -18.16
CA PRO A 147 10.49 2.43 -19.48
C PRO A 147 9.97 3.84 -19.73
N TRP A 148 10.54 4.51 -20.73
CA TRP A 148 10.07 5.81 -21.18
C TRP A 148 8.99 5.59 -22.24
N VAL A 149 7.72 5.73 -21.84
CA VAL A 149 6.59 5.41 -22.73
C VAL A 149 5.58 6.56 -22.82
N PRO A 150 4.89 6.70 -23.97
CA PRO A 150 3.73 7.60 -24.08
C PRO A 150 2.62 7.15 -23.13
N GLY A 151 1.89 8.09 -22.52
CA GLY A 151 0.76 7.81 -21.65
C GLY A 151 -0.52 8.28 -22.31
N CYS A 152 -0.87 9.54 -22.12
CA CYS A 152 -2.02 10.16 -22.77
C CYS A 152 -1.66 10.70 -24.17
N ASP A 153 -2.46 10.40 -25.19
CA ASP A 153 -2.49 11.14 -26.47
C ASP A 153 -3.84 11.86 -26.61
N GLY A 154 -3.93 12.92 -27.40
CA GLY A 154 -5.11 13.79 -27.46
C GLY A 154 -6.45 13.11 -27.85
N ASP A 155 -6.45 11.80 -28.13
CA ASP A 155 -7.60 10.96 -28.45
C ASP A 155 -7.81 9.78 -27.44
N GLY A 156 -6.94 9.58 -26.43
CA GLY A 156 -7.07 8.52 -25.41
C GLY A 156 -5.78 8.13 -24.66
N PHE A 157 -5.81 7.00 -23.94
CA PHE A 157 -4.63 6.45 -23.24
C PHE A 157 -3.94 5.39 -24.08
N LEU A 158 -2.61 5.50 -24.20
CA LEU A 158 -1.75 4.55 -24.87
C LEU A 158 -1.01 3.67 -23.86
N VAL A 159 -1.48 2.44 -23.68
CA VAL A 159 -0.65 1.39 -23.06
C VAL A 159 0.15 0.73 -24.18
N ARG A 160 1.46 1.06 -24.30
CA ARG A 160 2.34 0.39 -25.27
C ARG A 160 3.27 -0.59 -24.55
N PRO A 161 3.32 -1.87 -24.98
CA PRO A 161 4.35 -2.77 -24.48
C PRO A 161 5.72 -2.18 -24.79
N HIS A 162 6.57 -2.08 -23.76
CA HIS A 162 7.91 -1.51 -23.91
C HIS A 162 8.75 -2.39 -24.86
N PRO A 163 9.26 -1.87 -26.01
CA PRO A 163 9.98 -2.69 -26.98
C PRO A 163 11.38 -3.18 -26.52
N GLY A 164 11.81 -2.92 -25.29
CA GLY A 164 13.22 -2.97 -24.88
C GLY A 164 13.62 -3.94 -23.76
N ALA A 165 12.74 -4.78 -23.22
CA ALA A 165 13.12 -5.78 -22.20
C ALA A 165 13.08 -7.23 -22.71
N LEU A 166 13.07 -7.45 -24.02
CA LEU A 166 13.06 -8.78 -24.66
C LEU A 166 14.40 -9.53 -24.58
N GLY A 167 15.23 -9.24 -23.57
CA GLY A 167 16.54 -9.87 -23.41
C GLY A 167 16.59 -10.99 -22.38
N ARG A 168 15.91 -10.83 -21.24
CA ARG A 168 15.99 -11.77 -20.11
C ARG A 168 14.68 -11.91 -19.33
N GLY A 169 14.26 -13.15 -19.07
CA GLY A 169 13.14 -13.46 -18.17
C GLY A 169 13.48 -13.22 -16.69
N TRP A 170 12.47 -13.25 -15.81
CA TRP A 170 12.60 -13.08 -14.35
C TRP A 170 13.78 -13.84 -13.74
N ALA A 171 13.85 -15.14 -14.05
CA ALA A 171 14.87 -16.05 -13.54
C ALA A 171 16.27 -15.71 -14.05
N GLU A 172 16.39 -15.29 -15.32
CA GLU A 172 17.67 -14.99 -15.96
C GLU A 172 18.33 -13.71 -15.42
N ARG A 173 17.55 -12.80 -14.81
CA ARG A 173 18.10 -11.63 -14.10
C ARG A 173 18.55 -11.95 -12.68
N ARG A 174 18.01 -13.00 -12.06
CA ARG A 174 18.41 -13.46 -10.73
C ARG A 174 19.68 -14.33 -10.72
N GLU A 175 19.92 -15.09 -11.78
CA GLU A 175 21.07 -16.02 -11.89
C GLU A 175 22.46 -15.35 -12.02
N GLY A 176 22.56 -14.02 -12.03
CA GLY A 176 23.82 -13.26 -12.10
C GLY A 176 24.51 -12.99 -10.75
N ALA A 177 23.94 -13.47 -9.64
CA ALA A 177 24.42 -13.23 -8.27
C ALA A 177 25.60 -14.16 -7.91
N PRO A 178 26.75 -13.65 -7.45
CA PRO A 178 27.72 -14.49 -6.76
C PRO A 178 27.11 -14.97 -5.42
N PRO A 179 27.49 -16.16 -4.91
CA PRO A 179 27.00 -16.62 -3.63
C PRO A 179 27.37 -15.63 -2.52
N ILE A 180 26.37 -15.23 -1.73
CA ILE A 180 26.56 -14.46 -0.50
C ILE A 180 27.27 -15.37 0.48
N ALA A 181 28.50 -15.00 0.88
CA ALA A 181 29.22 -15.72 1.93
C ALA A 181 28.47 -15.51 3.25
N ALA A 182 27.78 -16.56 3.71
CA ALA A 182 27.25 -16.61 5.06
C ALA A 182 28.43 -16.72 6.05
N GLY A 183 28.68 -15.66 6.80
CA GLY A 183 29.67 -15.67 7.89
C GLY A 183 30.36 -14.33 8.06
N GLY A 184 30.22 -13.75 9.25
CA GLY A 184 30.79 -12.45 9.64
C GLY A 184 32.31 -12.42 9.79
N ASP A 185 33.05 -12.75 8.74
CA ASP A 185 34.48 -12.46 8.67
C ASP A 185 34.75 -11.35 7.65
N ARG A 186 35.29 -10.23 8.17
CA ARG A 186 35.88 -9.15 7.40
C ARG A 186 36.91 -9.73 6.43
N VAL A 187 36.74 -9.53 5.13
CA VAL A 187 37.80 -9.79 4.15
C VAL A 187 38.61 -8.49 3.96
N PRO A 188 39.86 -8.40 4.43
CA PRO A 188 40.74 -7.30 4.09
C PRO A 188 41.40 -7.59 2.73
N GLY A 189 41.25 -6.66 1.79
CA GLY A 189 42.01 -6.65 0.54
C GLY A 189 41.23 -7.10 -0.70
N ALA A 190 40.28 -6.28 -1.16
CA ALA A 190 39.92 -6.25 -2.57
C ALA A 190 40.92 -5.33 -3.30
N GLY A 191 42.07 -5.89 -3.64
CA GLY A 191 43.05 -5.27 -4.52
C GLY A 191 42.53 -5.15 -5.95
N GLU A 192 43.04 -4.16 -6.65
CA GLU A 192 42.76 -3.78 -8.03
C GLU A 192 42.59 -4.97 -8.99
N GLY A 193 41.45 -5.01 -9.68
CA GLY A 193 41.16 -6.00 -10.71
C GLY A 193 40.06 -5.53 -11.65
N ARG A 194 40.37 -4.60 -12.55
CA ARG A 194 39.53 -4.36 -13.74
C ARG A 194 39.50 -5.63 -14.59
N SER A 195 38.28 -6.09 -14.90
CA SER A 195 37.82 -6.81 -16.12
C SER A 195 37.13 -8.16 -15.87
N ALA A 196 35.84 -8.07 -15.52
CA ALA A 196 34.83 -9.05 -15.91
C ALA A 196 33.55 -8.31 -16.35
N ARG A 197 33.70 -7.29 -17.23
CA ARG A 197 32.55 -6.67 -17.92
C ARG A 197 32.17 -7.55 -19.10
N GLY A 198 31.30 -8.52 -18.85
CA GLY A 198 30.62 -9.32 -19.86
C GLY A 198 29.11 -9.30 -19.60
N ILE A 199 28.44 -8.25 -20.10
CA ILE A 199 26.96 -8.14 -20.24
C ILE A 199 26.16 -8.38 -18.93
N ARG A 200 26.47 -7.64 -17.85
CA ARG A 200 25.47 -7.31 -16.81
C ARG A 200 24.59 -6.18 -17.33
N GLY A 201 23.27 -6.31 -17.21
CA GLY A 201 22.35 -5.21 -17.47
C GLY A 201 22.62 -4.07 -16.49
N TYR A 202 22.42 -2.82 -16.92
CA TYR A 202 22.72 -1.64 -16.11
C TYR A 202 22.05 -1.63 -14.72
N TYR A 203 20.95 -2.36 -14.54
CA TYR A 203 20.14 -2.38 -13.31
C TYR A 203 20.33 -3.63 -12.44
N ASP A 204 21.22 -4.56 -12.84
CA ASP A 204 21.41 -5.83 -12.12
C ASP A 204 21.95 -5.61 -10.70
N GLU A 205 22.67 -4.52 -10.45
CA GLU A 205 23.22 -4.20 -9.12
C GLU A 205 22.13 -3.68 -8.17
N ASP A 206 21.26 -2.79 -8.65
CA ASP A 206 20.11 -2.29 -7.90
C ASP A 206 19.16 -3.42 -7.48
N ASN A 207 18.95 -4.40 -8.35
CA ASN A 207 18.09 -5.57 -8.10
C ASN A 207 18.64 -6.55 -7.04
N LEU A 208 19.89 -6.38 -6.59
CA LEU A 208 20.50 -7.26 -5.57
C LEU A 208 20.47 -6.64 -4.17
N VAL A 209 20.09 -5.37 -4.04
CA VAL A 209 20.20 -4.62 -2.77
C VAL A 209 19.29 -5.20 -1.70
N ASN A 210 18.08 -5.64 -2.04
CA ASN A 210 17.12 -6.16 -1.07
C ASN A 210 17.62 -7.41 -0.33
N GLY A 211 18.42 -8.26 -0.98
CA GLY A 211 19.08 -9.38 -0.31
C GLY A 211 20.13 -8.95 0.72
N VAL A 212 20.87 -7.87 0.44
CA VAL A 212 21.81 -7.27 1.40
C VAL A 212 21.06 -6.67 2.58
N LEU A 213 19.98 -5.91 2.31
CA LEU A 213 19.16 -5.30 3.35
C LEU A 213 18.50 -6.35 4.26
N ALA A 214 17.98 -7.43 3.68
CA ALA A 214 17.37 -8.50 4.47
C ALA A 214 18.39 -9.19 5.39
N ALA A 215 19.61 -9.42 4.91
CA ALA A 215 20.69 -9.97 5.72
C ALA A 215 21.11 -9.01 6.85
N GLU A 216 21.27 -7.72 6.55
CA GLU A 216 21.63 -6.69 7.53
C GLU A 216 20.55 -6.53 8.61
N PHE A 217 19.28 -6.57 8.21
CA PHE A 217 18.15 -6.41 9.12
C PHE A 217 17.73 -7.72 9.79
N GLY A 218 18.31 -8.86 9.41
CA GLY A 218 17.96 -10.17 9.92
C GLY A 218 16.49 -10.55 9.68
N CYS A 219 15.92 -10.16 8.54
CA CYS A 219 14.51 -10.34 8.24
C CYS A 219 14.27 -11.33 7.08
N PRO A 220 13.05 -11.88 6.94
CA PRO A 220 12.67 -12.65 5.76
C PRO A 220 12.78 -11.83 4.48
N LEU A 221 13.18 -12.51 3.39
CA LEU A 221 13.16 -12.00 2.02
C LEU A 221 12.15 -12.82 1.22
N HIS A 222 11.12 -12.15 0.68
CA HIS A 222 10.08 -12.76 -0.13
C HIS A 222 10.26 -12.38 -1.59
N GLU A 223 10.74 -13.32 -2.39
CA GLU A 223 11.02 -13.08 -3.80
C GLU A 223 9.74 -13.04 -4.65
N LEU A 224 9.26 -11.85 -5.02
CA LEU A 224 8.10 -11.65 -5.90
C LEU A 224 8.50 -11.93 -7.37
N PRO A 225 7.92 -12.93 -8.05
CA PRO A 225 8.26 -13.24 -9.45
C PRO A 225 7.49 -12.35 -10.44
N ALA A 226 7.56 -11.04 -10.25
CA ALA A 226 6.91 -10.02 -11.08
C ALA A 226 7.73 -8.73 -11.10
N PHE A 227 7.50 -7.88 -12.11
CA PHE A 227 8.15 -6.59 -12.23
C PHE A 227 7.28 -5.70 -11.36
N CYS A 228 7.89 -5.06 -10.39
CA CYS A 228 7.21 -4.09 -9.56
C CYS A 228 8.22 -3.03 -9.18
N THR A 229 7.91 -1.80 -9.56
CA THR A 229 8.74 -0.63 -9.28
C THR A 229 8.06 0.16 -8.18
N GLY A 230 8.78 0.44 -7.09
CA GLY A 230 8.20 1.06 -5.89
C GLY A 230 7.57 2.43 -6.13
N GLY A 231 8.09 3.26 -7.03
CA GLY A 231 7.45 4.54 -7.40
C GLY A 231 6.11 4.37 -8.12
N ASN A 232 5.87 3.19 -8.71
CA ASN A 232 4.63 2.85 -9.39
C ASN A 232 3.71 1.95 -8.55
N ILE A 233 3.87 1.93 -7.22
CA ILE A 233 2.92 1.27 -6.32
C ILE A 233 2.73 2.09 -5.05
N MET A 234 1.47 2.34 -4.70
CA MET A 234 1.09 2.89 -3.39
C MET A 234 0.05 1.97 -2.75
N VAL A 235 0.15 1.77 -1.44
CA VAL A 235 -0.69 0.83 -0.68
C VAL A 235 -1.34 1.54 0.52
N ASP A 236 -2.56 1.14 0.86
CA ASP A 236 -3.33 1.72 1.97
C ASP A 236 -3.06 1.07 3.33
N GLY A 237 -2.27 -0.02 3.35
CA GLY A 237 -2.00 -0.80 4.56
C GLY A 237 -3.16 -1.67 5.05
N GLN A 238 -4.29 -1.67 4.32
CA GLN A 238 -5.52 -2.43 4.56
C GLN A 238 -5.85 -3.42 3.43
N GLY A 239 -4.91 -3.65 2.50
CA GLY A 239 -5.02 -4.65 1.43
C GLY A 239 -5.43 -4.07 0.08
N THR A 240 -5.39 -2.75 -0.10
CA THR A 240 -5.60 -2.08 -1.38
C THR A 240 -4.28 -1.55 -1.93
N ALA A 241 -4.06 -1.70 -3.23
CA ALA A 241 -2.93 -1.08 -3.93
C ALA A 241 -3.36 -0.35 -5.21
N PHE A 242 -2.53 0.61 -5.61
CA PHE A 242 -2.70 1.36 -6.84
C PHE A 242 -1.39 1.39 -7.62
N SER A 243 -1.49 1.20 -8.93
CA SER A 243 -0.40 1.39 -9.89
C SER A 243 -0.95 1.94 -11.19
N THR A 244 -0.08 2.45 -12.05
CA THR A 244 -0.47 2.72 -13.43
C THR A 244 -0.65 1.41 -14.19
N ARG A 245 -1.42 1.43 -15.29
CA ARG A 245 -1.55 0.29 -16.22
C ARG A 245 -0.21 -0.15 -16.82
N GLN A 246 0.84 0.68 -16.75
CA GLN A 246 2.20 0.32 -17.13
C GLN A 246 2.74 -0.89 -16.33
N MET A 247 2.31 -1.06 -15.08
CA MET A 247 2.65 -2.23 -14.26
C MET A 247 2.27 -3.53 -14.96
N LEU A 248 1.09 -3.59 -15.58
CA LEU A 248 0.64 -4.76 -16.34
C LEU A 248 1.38 -4.89 -17.68
N ALA A 249 1.67 -3.76 -18.34
CA ALA A 249 2.36 -3.75 -19.61
C ALA A 249 3.79 -4.32 -19.52
N GLU A 250 4.51 -4.04 -18.44
CA GLU A 250 5.87 -4.56 -18.20
C GLU A 250 5.89 -6.06 -17.93
N ASN A 251 4.85 -6.55 -17.26
CA ASN A 251 4.70 -7.95 -16.90
C ASN A 251 4.15 -8.80 -18.07
N SER A 252 3.71 -8.18 -19.16
CA SER A 252 3.12 -8.84 -20.33
C SER A 252 4.17 -9.17 -21.40
N PRO A 253 4.09 -10.35 -22.06
CA PRO A 253 3.07 -11.39 -21.93
C PRO A 253 3.36 -12.46 -20.87
N GLN A 254 4.39 -12.29 -20.03
CA GLN A 254 4.83 -13.31 -19.07
C GLN A 254 3.78 -13.59 -17.99
N LEU A 255 3.02 -12.57 -17.57
CA LEU A 255 1.91 -12.67 -16.63
C LEU A 255 0.66 -12.04 -17.24
N THR A 256 -0.46 -12.72 -17.07
CA THR A 256 -1.79 -12.12 -17.19
C THR A 256 -2.08 -11.22 -15.98
N GLU A 257 -3.00 -10.28 -16.12
CA GLU A 257 -3.45 -9.45 -15.00
C GLU A 257 -3.94 -10.29 -13.79
N ALA A 258 -4.69 -11.37 -14.05
CA ALA A 258 -5.16 -12.26 -12.99
C ALA A 258 -4.00 -12.95 -12.23
N GLN A 259 -2.95 -13.32 -12.94
CA GLN A 259 -1.75 -13.90 -12.31
C GLN A 259 -0.97 -12.85 -11.52
N PHE A 260 -0.83 -11.62 -12.05
CA PHE A 260 -0.19 -10.53 -11.33
C PHE A 260 -0.95 -10.20 -10.03
N ARG A 261 -2.29 -10.08 -10.09
CA ARG A 261 -3.14 -9.87 -8.90
C ARG A 261 -2.98 -10.99 -7.87
N ALA A 262 -2.92 -12.25 -8.32
CA ALA A 262 -2.69 -13.38 -7.42
C ALA A 262 -1.32 -13.31 -6.73
N LEU A 263 -0.27 -12.87 -7.44
CA LEU A 263 1.05 -12.64 -6.85
C LEU A 263 1.04 -11.46 -5.86
N ALA A 264 0.39 -10.34 -6.21
CA ALA A 264 0.25 -9.21 -5.29
C ALA A 264 -0.50 -9.61 -4.00
N GLY A 265 -1.55 -10.42 -4.11
CA GLY A 265 -2.25 -10.99 -2.95
C GLY A 265 -1.34 -11.86 -2.07
N ALA A 266 -0.56 -12.75 -2.69
CA ALA A 266 0.30 -13.69 -1.96
C ALA A 266 1.53 -13.04 -1.31
N PHE A 267 2.15 -12.05 -1.96
CA PHE A 267 3.43 -11.47 -1.54
C PHE A 267 3.33 -10.09 -0.90
N LEU A 268 2.21 -9.39 -1.06
CA LEU A 268 2.00 -8.04 -0.52
C LEU A 268 0.70 -7.91 0.28
N GLY A 269 -0.17 -8.92 0.27
CA GLY A 269 -1.46 -8.85 0.97
C GLY A 269 -2.56 -8.12 0.23
N ILE A 270 -2.37 -7.87 -1.06
CA ILE A 270 -3.27 -6.99 -1.82
C ILE A 270 -4.45 -7.80 -2.37
N GLY A 271 -5.62 -7.61 -1.75
CA GLY A 271 -6.88 -8.20 -2.17
C GLY A 271 -7.63 -7.35 -3.19
N ASP A 272 -7.47 -6.03 -3.13
CA ASP A 272 -8.03 -5.08 -4.08
C ASP A 272 -6.92 -4.28 -4.77
N TYR A 273 -6.85 -4.35 -6.09
CA TYR A 273 -5.76 -3.71 -6.85
C TYR A 273 -6.35 -2.86 -7.96
N HIS A 274 -6.07 -1.56 -7.93
CA HIS A 274 -6.50 -0.63 -8.94
C HIS A 274 -5.35 -0.31 -9.91
N PHE A 275 -5.57 -0.61 -11.20
CA PHE A 275 -4.69 -0.17 -12.28
C PHE A 275 -5.33 1.05 -12.95
N VAL A 276 -4.75 2.22 -12.72
CA VAL A 276 -5.27 3.50 -13.24
C VAL A 276 -4.53 3.94 -14.50
N ASP A 277 -5.13 4.83 -15.27
CA ASP A 277 -4.48 5.40 -16.44
C ASP A 277 -3.38 6.37 -15.99
N ASN A 278 -2.30 6.45 -16.78
CA ASN A 278 -1.28 7.45 -16.53
C ASN A 278 -1.67 8.78 -17.20
N PRO A 279 -1.80 9.87 -16.44
CA PRO A 279 -2.13 11.18 -17.00
C PRO A 279 -0.96 11.88 -17.71
N GLU A 280 0.28 11.42 -17.55
CA GLU A 280 1.42 12.04 -18.24
C GLU A 280 1.36 11.76 -19.76
N ILE A 281 1.69 12.76 -20.58
CA ILE A 281 1.80 12.54 -22.04
C ILE A 281 2.97 11.62 -22.35
N GLN A 282 4.07 11.79 -21.61
CA GLN A 282 5.28 10.99 -21.74
C GLN A 282 6.10 11.05 -20.45
N GLY A 283 6.54 9.88 -19.97
CA GLY A 283 7.29 9.79 -18.74
C GLY A 283 7.65 8.34 -18.38
N ILE A 284 8.09 8.18 -17.13
CA ILE A 284 8.33 6.85 -16.52
C ILE A 284 7.04 6.18 -16.07
N GLN A 285 5.93 6.92 -16.03
CA GLN A 285 4.58 6.41 -15.74
C GLN A 285 4.44 5.81 -14.35
N HIS A 286 5.00 6.52 -13.38
CA HIS A 286 4.91 6.17 -11.97
C HIS A 286 3.77 6.97 -11.33
N ILE A 287 3.02 6.28 -10.46
CA ILE A 287 1.86 6.86 -9.79
C ILE A 287 2.24 8.00 -8.83
N ASP A 288 3.42 7.93 -8.22
CA ASP A 288 3.93 8.94 -7.29
C ASP A 288 4.21 10.32 -7.94
N CYS A 289 4.26 10.39 -9.27
CA CYS A 289 4.39 11.64 -10.03
C CYS A 289 3.11 12.47 -10.06
N TYR A 290 1.96 11.88 -9.69
CA TYR A 290 0.67 12.55 -9.83
C TYR A 290 -0.39 12.20 -8.78
N ALA A 291 -0.21 11.15 -7.99
CA ALA A 291 -1.10 10.79 -6.90
C ALA A 291 -0.33 10.31 -5.67
N LYS A 292 -0.89 10.55 -4.48
CA LYS A 292 -0.34 10.07 -3.22
C LYS A 292 -1.46 9.74 -2.23
N LEU A 293 -1.45 8.55 -1.65
CA LEU A 293 -2.30 8.23 -0.51
C LEU A 293 -1.78 8.98 0.73
N LEU A 294 -2.68 9.66 1.44
CA LEU A 294 -2.37 10.38 2.68
C LEU A 294 -2.84 9.62 3.93
N ASP A 295 -3.88 8.81 3.78
CA ASP A 295 -4.44 7.87 4.74
C ASP A 295 -5.22 6.78 3.98
N GLU A 296 -5.98 5.94 4.71
CA GLU A 296 -6.72 4.82 4.14
C GLU A 296 -7.85 5.21 3.16
N GLU A 297 -8.30 6.47 3.14
CA GLU A 297 -9.41 6.92 2.28
C GLU A 297 -9.20 8.27 1.60
N THR A 298 -8.01 8.88 1.71
CA THR A 298 -7.68 10.19 1.13
C THR A 298 -6.54 10.09 0.12
N ILE A 299 -6.77 10.61 -1.09
CA ILE A 299 -5.77 10.67 -2.17
C ILE A 299 -5.51 12.14 -2.54
N LEU A 300 -4.26 12.57 -2.49
CA LEU A 300 -3.82 13.83 -3.07
C LEU A 300 -3.49 13.63 -4.54
N VAL A 301 -4.14 14.39 -5.43
CA VAL A 301 -4.00 14.27 -6.88
C VAL A 301 -3.50 15.58 -7.48
N LYS A 302 -2.54 15.46 -8.40
CA LYS A 302 -1.99 16.58 -9.17
C LYS A 302 -3.10 17.37 -9.87
N GLN A 303 -2.93 18.68 -9.92
CA GLN A 303 -3.75 19.59 -10.71
C GLN A 303 -2.84 20.50 -11.52
N VAL A 304 -3.21 20.79 -12.77
CA VAL A 304 -2.48 21.70 -13.66
C VAL A 304 -3.41 22.78 -14.18
N ALA A 305 -2.88 23.80 -14.84
CA ALA A 305 -3.70 24.84 -15.46
C ALA A 305 -4.59 24.25 -16.56
N MET A 306 -5.80 24.79 -16.76
CA MET A 306 -6.77 24.30 -17.76
C MET A 306 -6.21 24.24 -19.19
N GLY A 307 -5.29 25.15 -19.55
CA GLY A 307 -4.62 25.16 -20.85
C GLY A 307 -3.42 24.22 -20.97
N HIS A 308 -3.08 23.47 -19.91
CA HIS A 308 -1.96 22.54 -19.92
C HIS A 308 -2.31 21.29 -20.74
N PRO A 309 -1.37 20.75 -21.55
CA PRO A 309 -1.63 19.56 -22.37
C PRO A 309 -2.14 18.33 -21.59
N GLU A 310 -1.69 18.15 -20.34
CA GLU A 310 -2.10 17.02 -19.48
C GLU A 310 -3.42 17.25 -18.72
N TYR A 311 -4.04 18.43 -18.82
CA TYR A 311 -5.22 18.77 -18.01
C TYR A 311 -6.36 17.74 -18.16
N GLY A 312 -6.74 17.42 -19.41
CA GLY A 312 -7.82 16.47 -19.67
C GLY A 312 -7.54 15.07 -19.10
N CYS A 313 -6.31 14.60 -19.21
CA CYS A 313 -5.91 13.27 -18.74
C CYS A 313 -5.86 13.20 -17.21
N ILE A 314 -5.45 14.29 -16.56
CA ILE A 314 -5.48 14.43 -15.10
C ILE A 314 -6.92 14.44 -14.59
N GLU A 315 -7.84 15.17 -15.23
CA GLU A 315 -9.25 15.16 -14.80
C GLU A 315 -9.93 13.80 -15.06
N HIS A 316 -9.57 13.08 -16.13
CA HIS A 316 -10.03 11.69 -16.31
C HIS A 316 -9.52 10.76 -15.21
N LEU A 317 -8.25 10.86 -14.80
CA LEU A 317 -7.73 10.10 -13.66
C LEU A 317 -8.54 10.41 -12.39
N VAL A 318 -8.90 11.67 -12.18
CA VAL A 318 -9.71 12.08 -11.02
C VAL A 318 -11.08 11.40 -11.06
N ASP A 319 -11.72 11.33 -12.22
CA ASP A 319 -12.98 10.60 -12.41
C ASP A 319 -12.82 9.09 -12.17
N GLU A 320 -11.73 8.47 -12.65
CA GLU A 320 -11.41 7.06 -12.35
C GLU A 320 -11.28 6.83 -10.84
N LEU A 321 -10.50 7.66 -10.14
CA LEU A 321 -10.27 7.54 -8.70
C LEU A 321 -11.55 7.82 -7.88
N ALA A 322 -12.39 8.77 -8.32
CA ALA A 322 -13.63 9.12 -7.63
C ALA A 322 -14.68 8.01 -7.68
N ALA A 323 -14.60 7.12 -8.68
CA ALA A 323 -15.46 5.96 -8.81
C ALA A 323 -15.06 4.78 -7.91
N LEU A 324 -13.87 4.81 -7.30
CA LEU A 324 -13.36 3.75 -6.44
C LEU A 324 -13.91 3.86 -5.01
N THR A 325 -13.91 2.72 -4.32
CA THR A 325 -14.35 2.61 -2.92
C THR A 325 -13.14 2.26 -2.05
N SER A 326 -12.97 2.96 -0.92
CA SER A 326 -11.91 2.70 0.05
C SER A 326 -12.14 1.41 0.82
N CYS A 327 -11.14 0.99 1.59
CA CYS A 327 -11.23 -0.14 2.52
C CYS A 327 -12.35 0.00 3.56
N TYR A 328 -12.90 1.21 3.75
CA TYR A 328 -14.01 1.49 4.66
C TYR A 328 -15.39 1.53 4.00
N GLY A 329 -15.48 1.19 2.71
CA GLY A 329 -16.73 1.10 1.98
C GLY A 329 -17.31 2.45 1.54
N ARG A 330 -16.51 3.52 1.58
CA ARG A 330 -16.88 4.88 1.13
C ARG A 330 -16.06 5.28 -0.09
N PRO A 331 -16.52 6.23 -0.93
CA PRO A 331 -15.68 6.80 -1.98
C PRO A 331 -14.41 7.43 -1.40
N TYR A 332 -13.32 7.41 -2.17
CA TYR A 332 -12.10 8.11 -1.78
C TYR A 332 -12.32 9.63 -1.72
N ARG A 333 -11.77 10.28 -0.69
CA ARG A 333 -11.66 11.73 -0.61
C ARG A 333 -10.50 12.20 -1.48
N LEU A 334 -10.82 12.84 -2.59
CA LEU A 334 -9.81 13.38 -3.50
C LEU A 334 -9.48 14.84 -3.15
N LEU A 335 -8.22 15.08 -2.79
CA LEU A 335 -7.66 16.42 -2.61
C LEU A 335 -6.82 16.80 -3.82
N ARG A 336 -6.74 18.09 -4.13
CA ARG A 336 -6.01 18.58 -5.31
C ARG A 336 -4.81 19.43 -4.90
N VAL A 337 -3.67 19.24 -5.57
CA VAL A 337 -2.47 20.09 -5.42
C VAL A 337 -2.09 20.72 -6.75
N PHE A 338 -2.15 22.04 -6.83
CA PHE A 338 -1.81 22.78 -8.04
C PHE A 338 -0.29 22.75 -8.29
N CYS A 339 0.10 22.10 -9.39
CA CYS A 339 1.46 21.92 -9.84
C CYS A 339 1.75 22.87 -11.01
N GLY A 340 2.32 24.03 -10.71
CA GLY A 340 2.68 25.03 -11.73
C GLY A 340 3.80 24.55 -12.64
N ALA A 341 3.83 25.08 -13.87
CA ALA A 341 4.95 24.86 -14.80
C ALA A 341 6.23 25.55 -14.29
N TYR A 342 7.33 24.81 -14.19
CA TYR A 342 8.65 25.36 -13.84
C TYR A 342 9.57 25.51 -15.07
N SER A 343 9.30 24.79 -16.15
CA SER A 343 10.03 24.93 -17.42
C SER A 343 9.20 24.43 -18.60
N GLY A 344 8.84 25.31 -19.53
CA GLY A 344 7.96 24.95 -20.66
C GLY A 344 6.64 24.36 -20.16
N THR A 345 6.37 23.09 -20.51
CA THR A 345 5.22 22.31 -20.02
C THR A 345 5.59 21.36 -18.87
N SER A 346 6.83 21.33 -18.39
CA SER A 346 7.19 20.54 -17.22
C SER A 346 6.65 21.21 -15.97
N THR A 347 5.86 20.47 -15.20
CA THR A 347 5.17 20.92 -13.99
C THR A 347 5.85 20.40 -12.74
N ALA A 348 5.70 21.13 -11.63
CA ALA A 348 6.20 20.66 -10.33
C ALA A 348 5.59 19.29 -9.96
N ALA A 349 6.36 18.48 -9.23
CA ALA A 349 5.97 17.14 -8.79
C ALA A 349 5.69 17.13 -7.27
N TYR A 350 4.77 17.96 -6.79
CA TYR A 350 4.50 18.08 -5.34
C TYR A 350 3.93 16.80 -4.70
N THR A 351 3.30 15.91 -5.48
CA THR A 351 2.85 14.58 -5.02
C THR A 351 4.02 13.64 -4.76
N ASN A 352 5.20 13.92 -5.33
CA ASN A 352 6.43 13.14 -5.14
C ASN A 352 7.12 13.52 -3.81
N SER A 353 6.32 13.57 -2.74
CA SER A 353 6.71 13.85 -1.36
C SER A 353 6.92 12.55 -0.57
N LEU A 354 7.56 12.65 0.59
CA LEU A 354 7.72 11.55 1.54
C LEU A 354 6.93 11.86 2.81
N ILE A 355 6.08 10.94 3.25
CA ILE A 355 5.54 10.92 4.60
C ILE A 355 6.51 10.10 5.46
N LEU A 356 7.03 10.71 6.52
CA LEU A 356 7.95 10.05 7.44
C LEU A 356 7.53 10.38 8.87
N ASN A 357 6.93 9.41 9.54
CA ASN A 357 6.43 9.58 10.90
C ASN A 357 5.53 10.82 11.00
N ARG A 358 5.95 11.87 11.73
CA ARG A 358 5.17 13.11 11.92
C ARG A 358 5.52 14.22 10.91
N LYS A 359 6.29 13.91 9.86
CA LYS A 359 6.75 14.87 8.85
C LYS A 359 6.20 14.54 7.46
N VAL A 360 5.98 15.58 6.66
CA VAL A 360 5.74 15.49 5.21
C VAL A 360 6.78 16.33 4.50
N LEU A 361 7.66 15.67 3.75
CA LEU A 361 8.80 16.29 3.07
C LEU A 361 8.46 16.49 1.60
N VAL A 362 8.36 17.75 1.16
CA VAL A 362 7.82 18.12 -0.15
C VAL A 362 8.91 18.71 -1.04
N PRO A 363 9.11 18.24 -2.29
CA PRO A 363 10.05 18.87 -3.22
C PRO A 363 9.53 20.24 -3.66
N LEU A 364 10.37 21.28 -3.63
CA LEU A 364 10.02 22.63 -4.11
C LEU A 364 10.80 23.02 -5.36
N PHE A 365 10.15 23.72 -6.28
CA PHE A 365 10.66 24.00 -7.62
C PHE A 365 11.08 25.47 -7.82
N ASN A 366 11.08 26.27 -6.73
CA ASN A 366 11.34 27.71 -6.74
C ASN A 366 10.36 28.47 -7.66
N ILE A 367 9.07 28.15 -7.55
CA ILE A 367 7.99 28.76 -8.33
C ILE A 367 6.86 29.25 -7.41
N SER A 368 5.97 30.09 -7.94
CA SER A 368 4.89 30.72 -7.16
C SER A 368 3.89 29.74 -6.53
N SER A 369 3.82 28.49 -7.03
CA SER A 369 2.92 27.46 -6.50
C SER A 369 3.48 26.71 -5.28
N ASP A 370 4.77 26.85 -4.94
CA ASP A 370 5.42 26.11 -3.85
C ASP A 370 4.70 26.32 -2.52
N ALA A 371 4.38 27.57 -2.17
CA ALA A 371 3.74 27.90 -0.90
C ALA A 371 2.31 27.32 -0.79
N ALA A 372 1.57 27.32 -1.90
CA ALA A 372 0.22 26.73 -1.93
C ALA A 372 0.26 25.21 -1.83
N ALA A 373 1.31 24.56 -2.37
CA ALA A 373 1.51 23.12 -2.24
C ALA A 373 1.79 22.70 -0.78
N LEU A 374 2.63 23.45 -0.07
CA LEU A 374 2.87 23.21 1.37
C LEU A 374 1.58 23.39 2.18
N ALA A 375 0.80 24.45 1.89
CA ALA A 375 -0.48 24.68 2.54
C ALA A 375 -1.47 23.52 2.29
N ALA A 376 -1.54 23.00 1.06
CA ALA A 376 -2.40 21.86 0.74
C ALA A 376 -2.07 20.62 1.58
N TYR A 377 -0.79 20.31 1.79
CA TYR A 377 -0.39 19.23 2.70
C TYR A 377 -0.70 19.54 4.17
N ALA A 378 -0.45 20.77 4.62
CA ALA A 378 -0.71 21.15 6.02
C ALA A 378 -2.21 21.07 6.37
N ASP A 379 -3.07 21.46 5.43
CA ASP A 379 -4.52 21.36 5.56
C ASP A 379 -5.00 19.90 5.49
N ALA A 380 -4.38 19.09 4.62
CA ALA A 380 -4.72 17.68 4.43
C ALA A 380 -4.25 16.78 5.58
N MET A 381 -3.13 17.12 6.22
CA MET A 381 -2.49 16.30 7.26
C MET A 381 -2.25 17.11 8.54
N PRO A 382 -3.30 17.56 9.24
CA PRO A 382 -3.12 18.42 10.42
C PRO A 382 -2.27 17.75 11.50
N GLY A 383 -1.34 18.52 12.05
CA GLY A 383 -0.41 18.05 13.08
C GLY A 383 0.84 17.36 12.55
N TYR A 384 0.94 17.12 11.24
CA TYR A 384 2.22 16.84 10.61
C TYR A 384 3.01 18.13 10.42
N GLU A 385 4.33 18.04 10.53
CA GLU A 385 5.24 19.10 10.13
C GLU A 385 5.51 19.00 8.63
N VAL A 386 5.10 20.02 7.87
CA VAL A 386 5.25 20.03 6.41
C VAL A 386 6.46 20.88 6.03
N ILE A 387 7.47 20.24 5.44
CA ILE A 387 8.80 20.83 5.20
C ILE A 387 9.11 20.79 3.70
N GLY A 388 9.45 21.94 3.13
CA GLY A 388 9.76 22.09 1.72
C GLY A 388 11.26 22.07 1.41
N PHE A 389 11.65 21.35 0.36
CA PHE A 389 13.05 21.20 -0.07
C PHE A 389 13.27 21.79 -1.47
N PRO A 390 13.68 23.07 -1.58
CA PRO A 390 13.97 23.68 -2.87
C PRO A 390 15.25 23.11 -3.48
N TRP A 391 15.16 22.58 -4.70
CA TRP A 391 16.34 22.11 -5.42
C TRP A 391 16.15 22.11 -6.93
N SER A 392 17.13 22.62 -7.66
CA SER A 392 17.06 22.76 -9.12
C SER A 392 17.21 21.44 -9.89
N ALA A 393 17.61 20.36 -9.21
CA ALA A 393 17.76 19.03 -9.80
C ALA A 393 16.50 18.15 -9.68
N TRP A 394 15.40 18.70 -9.14
CA TRP A 394 14.08 18.07 -9.22
C TRP A 394 13.53 18.13 -10.64
N TYR A 395 12.82 17.08 -11.02
CA TYR A 395 12.15 16.93 -12.30
C TYR A 395 10.69 16.53 -12.11
N TYR A 396 9.86 16.79 -13.13
CA TYR A 396 8.42 16.48 -13.08
C TYR A 396 8.09 14.99 -12.88
N TYR A 397 9.04 14.10 -13.20
CA TYR A 397 8.93 12.64 -13.07
C TYR A 397 9.94 12.04 -12.07
N ASP A 398 10.76 12.85 -11.41
CA ASP A 398 11.80 12.38 -10.51
C ASP A 398 12.16 13.47 -9.50
N ALA A 399 11.69 13.31 -8.26
CA ALA A 399 11.94 14.25 -7.19
C ALA A 399 12.23 13.52 -5.85
N LEU A 400 11.66 13.99 -4.74
CA LEU A 400 12.05 13.58 -3.40
C LEU A 400 11.68 12.12 -3.11
N HIS A 401 10.45 11.72 -3.44
CA HIS A 401 9.94 10.37 -3.16
C HIS A 401 10.72 9.29 -3.92
N CYS A 402 11.06 9.53 -5.19
CA CYS A 402 11.81 8.59 -6.04
C CYS A 402 13.20 8.24 -5.48
N ARG A 403 13.76 9.11 -4.65
CA ARG A 403 15.16 9.03 -4.18
C ARG A 403 15.27 8.73 -2.68
N THR A 404 14.15 8.32 -2.07
CA THR A 404 14.04 7.98 -0.65
C THR A 404 13.16 6.74 -0.49
N MET A 405 13.44 5.90 0.52
CA MET A 405 12.59 4.75 0.85
C MET A 405 12.43 4.63 2.37
N GLY A 406 11.19 4.56 2.86
CA GLY A 406 10.92 4.35 4.28
C GLY A 406 11.34 2.95 4.72
N ILE A 407 12.03 2.85 5.88
CA ILE A 407 12.31 1.59 6.57
C ILE A 407 11.38 1.52 7.77
N PHE A 408 10.38 0.65 7.68
CA PHE A 408 9.31 0.58 8.67
C PHE A 408 9.77 -0.01 10.01
N ASP A 409 9.06 0.35 11.07
CA ASP A 409 9.31 -0.16 12.40
C ASP A 409 8.97 -1.65 12.51
N ARG A 410 9.98 -2.46 12.84
CA ARG A 410 9.82 -3.92 12.96
C ARG A 410 9.00 -4.33 14.18
N GLY A 411 9.00 -3.50 15.23
CA GLY A 411 8.22 -3.69 16.44
C GLY A 411 7.01 -2.78 16.52
N MET A 412 6.51 -2.32 15.36
CA MET A 412 5.42 -1.35 15.20
C MET A 412 4.28 -1.53 16.21
N LEU A 413 3.88 -0.43 16.85
CA LEU A 413 2.59 -0.34 17.53
C LEU A 413 1.57 0.19 16.51
N ARG A 414 0.76 -0.70 15.94
CA ARG A 414 -0.19 -0.35 14.88
C ARG A 414 -1.55 -0.03 15.47
N LEU A 415 -2.11 1.12 15.09
CA LEU A 415 -3.49 1.48 15.38
C LEU A 415 -4.25 1.56 14.05
N ALA A 416 -5.42 0.93 13.96
CA ALA A 416 -6.33 1.05 12.83
C ALA A 416 -7.78 1.25 13.31
N HIS A 417 -8.51 2.14 12.66
CA HIS A 417 -9.88 2.48 13.03
C HIS A 417 -10.59 3.03 11.80
N ARG A 418 -11.79 2.52 11.49
CA ARG A 418 -12.70 3.16 10.51
C ARG A 418 -13.30 4.42 11.15
N PRO A 419 -12.95 5.63 10.70
CA PRO A 419 -13.55 6.84 11.24
C PRO A 419 -15.06 6.80 11.05
N LEU A 420 -15.79 7.27 12.07
CA LEU A 420 -17.23 7.51 11.96
C LEU A 420 -17.56 8.39 10.74
N ASP A 421 -18.76 8.20 10.19
CA ASP A 421 -19.25 9.06 9.11
C ASP A 421 -19.41 10.52 9.63
N ASP A 422 -19.30 11.50 8.74
CA ASP A 422 -19.37 12.93 9.10
C ASP A 422 -20.65 13.30 9.85
N GLU A 423 -21.74 12.60 9.57
CA GLU A 423 -23.00 12.68 10.29
C GLU A 423 -23.39 11.32 10.83
N VAL A 424 -23.77 11.28 12.11
CA VAL A 424 -24.18 10.05 12.78
C VAL A 424 -25.46 10.23 13.58
N PRO A 425 -26.36 9.23 13.63
CA PRO A 425 -27.59 9.36 14.38
C PRO A 425 -27.35 9.49 15.90
N TRP A 426 -28.22 10.22 16.61
CA TRP A 426 -28.17 10.27 18.06
C TRP A 426 -28.32 8.89 18.68
N THR A 427 -27.46 8.58 19.64
CA THR A 427 -27.51 7.38 20.48
C THR A 427 -27.16 7.76 21.93
N PRO A 428 -27.70 7.04 22.94
CA PRO A 428 -27.35 7.29 24.34
C PRO A 428 -25.87 6.98 24.62
N ASP A 429 -25.33 5.99 23.91
CA ASP A 429 -23.94 5.55 23.97
C ASP A 429 -23.40 5.45 22.55
N ARG A 430 -22.19 5.95 22.31
CA ARG A 430 -21.52 5.91 21.01
C ARG A 430 -20.28 5.03 21.10
N GLU A 431 -20.25 3.98 20.29
CA GLU A 431 -19.12 3.07 20.24
C GLU A 431 -18.04 3.55 19.27
N ILE A 432 -16.78 3.38 19.67
CA ILE A 432 -15.59 3.51 18.83
C ILE A 432 -14.84 2.19 18.92
N VAL A 433 -14.57 1.55 17.77
CA VAL A 433 -13.88 0.26 17.69
C VAL A 433 -12.57 0.44 16.95
N ALA A 434 -11.49 -0.13 17.49
CA ALA A 434 -10.16 -0.01 16.92
C ALA A 434 -9.42 -1.34 16.98
N LEU A 435 -8.48 -1.52 16.05
CA LEU A 435 -7.44 -2.52 16.14
C LEU A 435 -6.17 -1.86 16.72
N ILE A 436 -5.59 -2.48 17.74
CA ILE A 436 -4.33 -2.06 18.37
C ILE A 436 -3.44 -3.29 18.47
N ASP A 437 -2.36 -3.30 17.71
CA ASP A 437 -1.52 -4.46 17.46
C ASP A 437 -0.06 -4.10 17.78
N ASP A 438 0.48 -4.70 18.85
CA ASP A 438 1.85 -4.52 19.29
C ASP A 438 2.76 -5.57 18.64
N ARG A 439 3.29 -5.25 17.44
CA ARG A 439 4.19 -6.14 16.71
C ARG A 439 5.47 -6.47 17.48
N SER A 440 5.81 -5.68 18.49
CA SER A 440 6.91 -5.94 19.41
C SER A 440 6.67 -7.16 20.31
N GLY A 441 5.41 -7.54 20.55
CA GLY A 441 5.01 -8.56 21.53
C GLY A 441 5.36 -8.20 22.97
N ALA A 442 5.68 -6.92 23.25
CA ALA A 442 6.06 -6.47 24.58
C ALA A 442 4.84 -6.38 25.53
N GLY A 443 3.63 -6.36 24.99
CA GLY A 443 2.38 -6.17 25.70
C GLY A 443 1.95 -4.71 25.71
N LEU A 444 0.65 -4.49 25.53
CA LEU A 444 0.03 -3.18 25.61
C LEU A 444 -0.05 -2.65 27.06
N VAL A 445 0.18 -1.35 27.23
CA VAL A 445 0.02 -0.66 28.52
C VAL A 445 -1.45 -0.33 28.71
N ALA A 446 -2.16 -1.09 29.55
CA ALA A 446 -3.62 -0.99 29.72
C ALA A 446 -4.14 0.45 29.93
N ASP A 447 -3.54 1.22 30.84
CA ASP A 447 -3.98 2.59 31.17
C ASP A 447 -3.70 3.62 30.07
N SER A 448 -2.97 3.23 29.02
CA SER A 448 -2.68 4.10 27.87
C SER A 448 -3.68 3.96 26.72
N LEU A 449 -4.49 2.88 26.72
CA LEU A 449 -5.43 2.56 25.65
C LEU A 449 -6.67 3.43 25.79
N LEU A 450 -6.72 4.53 25.03
CA LEU A 450 -7.72 5.58 25.22
C LEU A 450 -8.26 6.09 23.88
N VAL A 451 -9.57 6.38 23.84
CA VAL A 451 -10.12 7.41 22.95
C VAL A 451 -10.10 8.72 23.72
N ARG A 452 -9.39 9.70 23.18
CA ARG A 452 -9.46 11.09 23.62
C ARG A 452 -10.52 11.81 22.81
N TRP A 453 -11.51 12.41 23.46
CA TRP A 453 -12.62 13.06 22.76
C TRP A 453 -13.07 14.35 23.45
N ARG A 454 -13.77 15.21 22.73
CA ARG A 454 -14.38 16.46 23.25
C ARG A 454 -15.52 16.94 22.36
N VAL A 455 -16.33 17.85 22.87
CA VAL A 455 -17.18 18.68 22.00
C VAL A 455 -16.29 19.70 21.30
N ALA A 456 -16.51 19.90 20.01
CA ALA A 456 -15.71 20.82 19.21
C ALA A 456 -15.71 22.23 19.81
N GLY A 457 -14.53 22.84 19.91
CA GLY A 457 -14.33 24.15 20.54
C GLY A 457 -14.03 24.10 22.05
N GLU A 458 -14.25 22.97 22.72
CA GLU A 458 -13.83 22.81 24.12
C GLU A 458 -12.31 22.64 24.25
N GLY A 459 -11.73 23.18 25.32
CA GLY A 459 -10.27 23.11 25.54
C GLY A 459 -9.77 21.78 26.10
N ILE A 460 -10.63 20.99 26.74
CA ILE A 460 -10.24 19.80 27.50
C ILE A 460 -10.62 18.53 26.74
N TRP A 461 -9.65 17.66 26.51
CA TRP A 461 -9.87 16.31 25.99
C TRP A 461 -10.27 15.38 27.13
N GLN A 462 -11.49 14.86 27.05
CA GLN A 462 -11.97 13.76 27.88
C GLN A 462 -11.32 12.44 27.44
N ALA A 463 -11.34 11.42 28.30
CA ALA A 463 -10.77 10.11 28.02
C ALA A 463 -11.82 9.02 28.22
N ALA A 464 -11.98 8.15 27.24
CA ALA A 464 -12.75 6.91 27.33
C ALA A 464 -11.78 5.73 27.16
N PRO A 465 -11.75 4.76 28.09
CA PRO A 465 -10.87 3.60 27.97
C PRO A 465 -11.26 2.71 26.78
N LEU A 466 -10.25 2.17 26.11
CA LEU A 466 -10.38 1.15 25.08
C LEU A 466 -10.29 -0.22 25.74
N GLU A 467 -11.43 -0.89 25.88
CA GLU A 467 -11.54 -2.22 26.48
C GLU A 467 -11.40 -3.31 25.42
N ALA A 468 -10.67 -4.38 25.75
CA ALA A 468 -10.46 -5.49 24.85
C ALA A 468 -11.79 -6.21 24.51
N LEU A 469 -11.97 -6.51 23.23
CA LEU A 469 -13.03 -7.37 22.73
C LEU A 469 -12.56 -8.83 22.66
N ALA A 470 -13.49 -9.74 22.36
CA ALA A 470 -13.16 -11.16 22.16
C ALA A 470 -12.29 -11.42 20.92
N ALA A 471 -12.36 -10.54 19.92
CA ALA A 471 -11.51 -10.64 18.73
C ALA A 471 -10.08 -10.17 19.07
N PRO A 472 -9.04 -10.86 18.55
CA PRO A 472 -7.65 -10.45 18.74
C PRO A 472 -7.42 -8.98 18.36
N ASP A 473 -6.57 -8.31 19.15
CA ASP A 473 -6.13 -6.93 18.92
C ASP A 473 -7.26 -5.91 18.78
N SER A 474 -8.50 -6.27 19.11
CA SER A 474 -9.68 -5.46 18.88
C SER A 474 -10.15 -4.84 20.18
N PHE A 475 -10.40 -3.54 20.17
CA PHE A 475 -10.74 -2.75 21.35
C PHE A 475 -11.99 -1.90 21.09
N ARG A 476 -12.75 -1.63 22.14
CA ARG A 476 -13.96 -0.81 22.11
C ARG A 476 -13.94 0.24 23.22
N ALA A 477 -14.26 1.47 22.87
CA ALA A 477 -14.56 2.54 23.80
C ALA A 477 -16.00 3.00 23.64
N VAL A 478 -16.58 3.53 24.71
CA VAL A 478 -17.93 4.12 24.72
C VAL A 478 -17.84 5.58 25.09
N LEU A 479 -18.36 6.44 24.22
CA LEU A 479 -18.51 7.86 24.46
C LEU A 479 -19.97 8.11 24.89
N PRO A 480 -20.21 8.95 25.90
CA PRO A 480 -21.56 9.34 26.28
C PRO A 480 -22.22 10.13 25.15
N GLY A 481 -23.49 9.83 24.88
CA GLY A 481 -24.28 10.53 23.87
C GLY A 481 -24.32 12.03 24.09
N GLN A 482 -24.12 12.81 23.02
CA GLN A 482 -24.25 14.27 23.05
C GLN A 482 -25.54 14.70 22.35
N PRO A 483 -26.08 15.90 22.65
CA PRO A 483 -27.28 16.40 21.99
C PRO A 483 -27.10 16.48 20.46
N PRO A 484 -28.17 16.30 19.67
CA PRO A 484 -28.13 16.58 18.24
C PRO A 484 -27.67 18.01 17.91
N GLY A 485 -26.95 18.16 16.81
CA GLY A 485 -26.25 19.38 16.42
C GLY A 485 -24.87 19.54 17.06
N THR A 486 -24.49 18.65 17.98
CA THR A 486 -23.15 18.65 18.57
C THR A 486 -22.15 18.05 17.60
N GLU A 487 -21.04 18.76 17.39
CA GLU A 487 -19.85 18.25 16.72
C GLU A 487 -18.89 17.69 17.75
N VAL A 488 -18.43 16.46 17.55
CA VAL A 488 -17.52 15.76 18.44
C VAL A 488 -16.20 15.54 17.71
N GLU A 489 -15.10 15.85 18.39
CA GLU A 489 -13.74 15.58 17.91
C GLU A 489 -13.12 14.48 18.74
N TYR A 490 -12.36 13.58 18.11
CA TYR A 490 -11.67 12.49 18.82
C TYR A 490 -10.39 12.01 18.11
N PHE A 491 -9.53 11.36 18.88
CA PHE A 491 -8.39 10.59 18.39
C PHE A 491 -8.12 9.42 19.33
N LEU A 492 -7.40 8.41 18.86
CA LEU A 492 -7.02 7.25 19.64
C LEU A 492 -5.58 7.38 20.10
N ALA A 493 -5.26 6.83 21.27
CA ALA A 493 -3.92 6.75 21.81
C ALA A 493 -3.66 5.37 22.40
N ALA A 494 -2.45 4.86 22.21
CA ALA A 494 -1.99 3.63 22.83
C ALA A 494 -0.48 3.68 23.08
N ALA A 495 -0.02 2.86 24.01
CA ALA A 495 1.39 2.60 24.27
C ALA A 495 1.61 1.11 24.56
N ASP A 496 2.83 0.65 24.33
CA ASP A 496 3.27 -0.70 24.67
C ASP A 496 4.46 -0.67 25.65
N HIS A 497 4.80 -1.83 26.21
CA HIS A 497 5.93 -1.97 27.13
C HIS A 497 7.29 -1.94 26.43
N SER A 498 7.34 -1.86 25.09
CA SER A 498 8.58 -1.62 24.35
C SER A 498 9.01 -0.15 24.40
N GLY A 499 8.11 0.74 24.84
CA GLY A 499 8.30 2.18 24.93
C GLY A 499 7.64 2.95 23.78
N ARG A 500 6.98 2.27 22.84
CA ARG A 500 6.26 2.91 21.72
C ARG A 500 4.99 3.56 22.22
N ARG A 501 4.66 4.69 21.61
CA ARG A 501 3.48 5.51 21.91
C ARG A 501 2.94 6.05 20.61
N GLU A 502 1.70 5.72 20.31
CA GLU A 502 1.11 6.01 19.02
C GLU A 502 -0.26 6.64 19.18
N THR A 503 -0.62 7.46 18.19
CA THR A 503 -1.93 8.09 18.09
C THR A 503 -2.52 7.88 16.71
N LEU A 504 -3.85 7.80 16.63
CA LEU A 504 -4.57 7.74 15.36
C LEU A 504 -5.63 8.86 15.31
N PRO A 505 -5.51 9.84 14.39
CA PRO A 505 -4.42 10.00 13.42
C PRO A 505 -3.07 10.34 14.08
N ARG A 506 -1.97 10.09 13.38
CA ARG A 506 -0.60 10.32 13.89
C ARG A 506 -0.32 11.79 14.22
N GLY A 507 -0.99 12.73 13.56
CA GLY A 507 -0.88 14.17 13.86
C GLY A 507 -1.61 14.62 15.15
N ALA A 508 -2.23 13.72 15.91
CA ALA A 508 -2.98 14.09 17.11
C ALA A 508 -2.11 14.83 18.16
N PRO A 509 -2.69 15.81 18.89
CA PRO A 509 -4.11 16.19 18.91
C PRO A 509 -4.55 17.20 17.83
N ALA A 510 -3.61 17.73 17.03
CA ALA A 510 -3.95 18.66 15.95
C ALA A 510 -4.69 17.93 14.82
N GLY A 511 -4.19 16.77 14.41
CA GLY A 511 -4.91 15.78 13.63
C GLY A 511 -5.98 15.09 14.48
N ARG A 512 -7.21 15.02 13.99
CA ARG A 512 -8.34 14.45 14.73
C ARG A 512 -9.45 14.03 13.79
N PHE A 513 -10.20 13.03 14.19
CA PHE A 513 -11.46 12.67 13.57
C PHE A 513 -12.58 13.57 14.10
N ARG A 514 -13.64 13.70 13.31
CA ARG A 514 -14.77 14.57 13.62
C ARG A 514 -16.05 13.94 13.09
N PHE A 515 -17.15 14.12 13.82
CA PHE A 515 -18.49 13.81 13.34
C PHE A 515 -19.51 14.75 14.01
N THR A 516 -20.65 14.91 13.35
CA THR A 516 -21.81 15.66 13.84
C THR A 516 -22.93 14.70 14.20
N ILE A 517 -23.57 14.91 15.35
CA ILE A 517 -24.71 14.10 15.77
C ILE A 517 -26.00 14.65 15.17
N VAL A 518 -26.75 13.80 14.49
CA VAL A 518 -28.03 14.14 13.83
C VAL A 518 -29.21 13.37 14.47
N GLY A 519 -30.37 14.02 14.64
CA GLY A 519 -31.60 13.41 15.22
C GLY A 519 -32.43 14.40 16.05
N ASP A 520 -33.72 14.16 16.32
CA ASP A 520 -34.59 15.06 17.10
C ASP A 520 -34.72 14.56 18.56
N PRO A 521 -34.45 15.39 19.60
CA PRO A 521 -34.57 14.99 21.01
C PRO A 521 -35.99 14.56 21.43
N SER A 522 -37.05 14.98 20.72
CA SER A 522 -38.44 14.58 20.99
C SER A 522 -39.44 15.27 20.03
N ALA A 523 -39.97 14.56 19.03
CA ALA A 523 -41.21 14.93 18.32
C ALA A 523 -42.15 13.70 18.33
N VAL A 524 -43.27 13.61 19.05
CA VAL A 524 -44.49 14.45 19.10
C VAL A 524 -45.20 14.58 17.74
N GLY A 525 -46.17 13.70 17.50
CA GLY A 525 -47.41 13.88 16.72
C GLY A 525 -47.39 14.38 15.25
N LEU A 526 -47.53 13.43 14.30
CA LEU A 526 -48.12 13.42 12.92
C LEU A 526 -48.29 14.74 12.09
N PRO A 527 -48.27 14.71 10.72
CA PRO A 527 -48.30 13.56 9.80
C PRO A 527 -47.14 13.50 8.80
N GLY A 528 -47.03 12.35 8.13
CA GLY A 528 -45.89 11.91 7.33
C GLY A 528 -45.31 12.90 6.32
N ARG A 529 -43.97 12.98 6.32
CA ARG A 529 -43.19 13.11 5.10
C ARG A 529 -42.45 11.80 4.90
N GLY A 530 -42.80 11.10 3.81
CA GLY A 530 -42.16 9.84 3.44
C GLY A 530 -40.67 10.04 3.18
N PRO A 531 -39.84 9.00 3.38
CA PRO A 531 -38.43 9.05 3.01
C PRO A 531 -38.30 9.32 1.52
N THR A 532 -37.39 10.24 1.21
CA THR A 532 -36.95 10.64 -0.12
C THR A 532 -36.67 9.41 -0.97
N ALA A 533 -37.30 9.33 -2.14
CA ALA A 533 -37.01 8.34 -3.16
C ALA A 533 -35.52 8.46 -3.56
N PHE A 534 -34.72 7.44 -3.24
CA PHE A 534 -33.38 7.29 -3.77
C PHE A 534 -33.46 6.61 -5.15
N GLN A 535 -32.78 7.20 -6.14
CA GLN A 535 -32.78 6.74 -7.52
C GLN A 535 -31.94 5.45 -7.70
N GLY A 536 -32.64 4.33 -7.87
CA GLY A 536 -32.34 3.29 -8.87
C GLY A 536 -31.21 2.29 -8.60
N GLY A 537 -31.50 1.20 -7.86
CA GLY A 537 -30.64 0.02 -7.81
C GLY A 537 -31.15 -1.09 -6.88
N LEU A 538 -30.66 -2.33 -7.07
CA LEU A 538 -30.81 -3.42 -6.09
C LEU A 538 -29.62 -3.35 -5.12
N GLY A 539 -29.87 -3.20 -3.82
CA GLY A 539 -28.84 -3.10 -2.80
C GLY A 539 -29.11 -4.02 -1.61
N VAL A 540 -28.04 -4.38 -0.90
CA VAL A 540 -28.11 -5.10 0.38
C VAL A 540 -27.29 -4.31 1.39
N GLU A 541 -27.87 -4.07 2.56
CA GLU A 541 -27.24 -3.51 3.76
C GLU A 541 -27.29 -4.57 4.86
N LEU A 542 -26.19 -4.77 5.58
CA LEU A 542 -26.05 -5.79 6.62
C LEU A 542 -25.46 -5.16 7.88
N GLY A 543 -26.04 -5.45 9.04
CA GLY A 543 -25.47 -5.00 10.30
C GLY A 543 -26.06 -5.67 11.55
N PRO A 544 -25.27 -5.89 12.61
CA PRO A 544 -23.81 -5.69 12.64
C PRO A 544 -23.09 -6.77 11.82
N THR A 545 -21.90 -6.48 11.31
CA THR A 545 -20.95 -7.49 10.82
C THR A 545 -19.53 -7.07 11.21
N PRO A 546 -18.76 -7.92 11.93
CA PRO A 546 -19.13 -9.23 12.46
C PRO A 546 -20.29 -9.20 13.46
N SER A 547 -20.99 -10.33 13.65
CA SER A 547 -22.11 -10.45 14.60
C SER A 547 -22.06 -11.77 15.35
N ALA A 548 -22.17 -11.71 16.69
CA ALA A 548 -22.44 -12.88 17.55
C ALA A 548 -23.95 -13.16 17.75
N GLY A 549 -24.80 -12.32 17.15
CA GLY A 549 -26.26 -12.44 17.17
C GLY A 549 -26.88 -12.31 15.78
N ALA A 550 -28.16 -11.96 15.70
CA ALA A 550 -28.85 -11.85 14.42
C ALA A 550 -28.36 -10.65 13.57
N PHE A 551 -28.15 -10.89 12.29
CA PHE A 551 -27.90 -9.86 11.28
C PHE A 551 -29.20 -9.17 10.90
N ARG A 552 -29.22 -7.83 10.96
CA ARG A 552 -30.24 -7.00 10.30
C ARG A 552 -29.87 -6.82 8.85
N ILE A 553 -30.82 -7.09 7.98
CA ILE A 553 -30.64 -7.13 6.54
C ILE A 553 -31.63 -6.14 5.92
N GLY A 554 -31.12 -5.04 5.37
CA GLY A 554 -31.87 -4.12 4.53
C GLY A 554 -31.70 -4.51 3.07
N VAL A 555 -32.78 -4.56 2.30
CA VAL A 555 -32.71 -4.77 0.85
C VAL A 555 -33.48 -3.67 0.14
N THR A 556 -32.78 -2.92 -0.70
CA THR A 556 -33.36 -1.90 -1.57
C THR A 556 -33.61 -2.51 -2.95
N ALA A 557 -34.79 -2.29 -3.51
CA ALA A 557 -35.16 -2.75 -4.85
C ALA A 557 -36.30 -1.87 -5.40
N PRO A 558 -36.49 -1.78 -6.72
CA PRO A 558 -37.61 -1.03 -7.31
C PRO A 558 -38.94 -1.43 -6.68
N GLU A 559 -39.78 -0.45 -6.32
CA GLU A 559 -41.07 -0.70 -5.70
C GLU A 559 -41.94 -1.62 -6.60
N GLY A 560 -42.60 -2.61 -5.99
CA GLY A 560 -43.42 -3.57 -6.74
C GLY A 560 -42.63 -4.68 -7.45
N SER A 561 -41.30 -4.66 -7.43
CA SER A 561 -40.48 -5.74 -7.99
C SER A 561 -40.42 -6.97 -7.07
N ARG A 562 -40.30 -8.17 -7.66
CA ARG A 562 -40.16 -9.42 -6.89
C ARG A 562 -38.69 -9.63 -6.52
N VAL A 563 -38.44 -9.75 -5.22
CA VAL A 563 -37.10 -9.88 -4.63
C VAL A 563 -36.96 -11.20 -3.89
N ALA A 564 -35.86 -11.91 -4.13
CA ALA A 564 -35.47 -13.11 -3.37
C ALA A 564 -34.18 -12.82 -2.58
N VAL A 565 -34.19 -13.09 -1.27
CA VAL A 565 -33.05 -12.85 -0.37
C VAL A 565 -32.57 -14.16 0.23
N GLU A 566 -31.28 -14.44 0.10
CA GLU A 566 -30.65 -15.72 0.40
C GLU A 566 -29.33 -15.53 1.14
N VAL A 567 -28.96 -16.51 1.97
CA VAL A 567 -27.65 -16.59 2.63
C VAL A 567 -26.86 -17.74 1.99
N LEU A 568 -25.60 -17.48 1.66
CA LEU A 568 -24.68 -18.39 1.02
C LEU A 568 -23.48 -18.68 1.94
N ASP A 569 -22.98 -19.91 1.88
CA ASP A 569 -21.69 -20.29 2.46
C ASP A 569 -20.51 -19.90 1.53
N PRO A 570 -19.23 -20.06 1.98
CA PRO A 570 -18.05 -19.75 1.17
C PRO A 570 -17.92 -20.53 -0.14
N THR A 571 -18.64 -21.63 -0.30
CA THR A 571 -18.65 -22.41 -1.56
C THR A 571 -19.68 -21.88 -2.55
N GLY A 572 -20.44 -20.85 -2.19
CA GLY A 572 -21.52 -20.29 -2.99
C GLY A 572 -22.82 -21.10 -2.91
N ARG A 573 -22.95 -22.02 -1.95
CA ARG A 573 -24.18 -22.79 -1.74
C ARG A 573 -25.15 -21.99 -0.88
N VAL A 574 -26.42 -21.94 -1.29
CA VAL A 574 -27.49 -21.32 -0.50
C VAL A 574 -27.78 -22.19 0.74
N ILE A 575 -27.50 -21.64 1.92
CA ILE A 575 -27.74 -22.32 3.20
C ILE A 575 -29.06 -21.90 3.84
N ARG A 576 -29.58 -20.71 3.51
CA ARG A 576 -30.86 -20.20 4.03
C ARG A 576 -31.52 -19.30 2.99
N ARG A 577 -32.85 -19.42 2.81
CA ARG A 577 -33.66 -18.41 2.11
C ARG A 577 -34.40 -17.59 3.17
N LEU A 578 -34.27 -16.27 3.12
CA LEU A 578 -34.81 -15.37 4.13
C LEU A 578 -36.16 -14.78 3.71
N ALA A 579 -36.30 -14.46 2.42
CA ALA A 579 -37.56 -13.96 1.87
C ALA A 579 -37.66 -14.22 0.36
N GLU A 580 -38.89 -14.35 -0.12
CA GLU A 580 -39.26 -14.20 -1.52
C GLU A 580 -40.56 -13.39 -1.57
N ALA A 581 -40.47 -12.09 -1.85
CA ALA A 581 -41.56 -11.15 -1.67
C ALA A 581 -41.51 -10.00 -2.68
N THR A 582 -42.63 -9.29 -2.83
CA THR A 582 -42.69 -8.03 -3.57
C THR A 582 -42.11 -6.90 -2.70
N SER A 583 -41.19 -6.10 -3.25
CA SER A 583 -40.54 -4.98 -2.55
C SER A 583 -41.58 -3.91 -2.17
N PRO A 584 -41.79 -3.62 -0.86
CA PRO A 584 -42.68 -2.55 -0.43
C PRO A 584 -42.02 -1.17 -0.61
N PRO A 585 -42.79 -0.07 -0.51
CA PRO A 585 -42.21 1.27 -0.39
C PRO A 585 -41.20 1.30 0.76
N GLY A 586 -39.94 1.68 0.47
CA GLY A 586 -38.85 1.73 1.45
C GLY A 586 -38.02 0.45 1.61
N GLY A 587 -38.26 -0.60 0.81
CA GLY A 587 -37.44 -1.82 0.76
C GLY A 587 -37.78 -2.89 1.82
N LEU A 588 -37.10 -4.03 1.77
CA LEU A 588 -37.30 -5.14 2.71
C LEU A 588 -36.36 -5.01 3.91
N ARG A 589 -36.86 -5.37 5.09
CA ARG A 589 -36.07 -5.51 6.32
C ARG A 589 -36.23 -6.93 6.86
N LEU A 590 -35.12 -7.65 6.98
CA LEU A 590 -35.07 -9.05 7.37
C LEU A 590 -34.09 -9.25 8.52
N LEU A 591 -34.21 -10.39 9.19
CA LEU A 591 -33.26 -10.86 10.19
C LEU A 591 -32.72 -12.22 9.78
N TRP A 592 -31.42 -12.43 9.96
CA TRP A 592 -30.83 -13.76 9.92
C TRP A 592 -30.11 -14.04 11.23
N ASP A 593 -30.54 -15.08 11.93
CA ASP A 593 -30.06 -15.49 13.25
C ASP A 593 -28.81 -16.40 13.20
N GLY A 594 -28.20 -16.55 12.03
CA GLY A 594 -27.09 -17.48 11.83
C GLY A 594 -27.52 -18.93 11.60
N SER A 595 -28.81 -19.24 11.43
CA SER A 595 -29.28 -20.63 11.19
C SER A 595 -29.33 -21.04 9.71
N ASP A 596 -29.14 -22.34 9.45
CA ASP A 596 -29.33 -22.96 8.14
C ASP A 596 -30.82 -23.19 7.82
N ALA A 597 -31.15 -23.75 6.66
CA ALA A 597 -32.53 -24.03 6.24
C ALA A 597 -33.30 -25.00 7.14
N ARG A 598 -32.61 -25.78 7.99
CA ARG A 598 -33.22 -26.68 8.98
C ARG A 598 -33.35 -26.04 10.37
N GLY A 599 -32.96 -24.77 10.50
CA GLY A 599 -32.90 -24.07 11.79
C GLY A 599 -31.70 -24.49 12.63
N ALA A 600 -30.77 -25.27 12.08
CA ALA A 600 -29.55 -25.64 12.80
C ALA A 600 -28.57 -24.45 12.78
N PRO A 601 -27.88 -24.16 13.88
CA PRO A 601 -26.91 -23.08 13.92
C PRO A 601 -25.76 -23.29 12.91
N SER A 602 -25.47 -22.29 12.05
CA SER A 602 -24.39 -22.35 11.05
C SER A 602 -23.01 -22.12 11.70
N PRO A 603 -21.93 -22.81 11.26
CA PRO A 603 -20.59 -22.63 11.80
C PRO A 603 -20.12 -21.17 11.86
N GLN A 604 -19.16 -20.86 12.73
CA GLN A 604 -18.49 -19.55 12.67
C GLN A 604 -17.78 -19.39 11.32
N GLY A 605 -17.83 -18.19 10.73
CA GLY A 605 -17.17 -17.94 9.46
C GLY A 605 -17.86 -16.89 8.59
N VAL A 606 -17.36 -16.76 7.37
CA VAL A 606 -17.87 -15.80 6.39
C VAL A 606 -19.05 -16.40 5.63
N TYR A 607 -20.11 -15.61 5.51
CA TYR A 607 -21.30 -15.89 4.73
C TYR A 607 -21.61 -14.71 3.82
N TRP A 608 -22.41 -14.93 2.78
CA TRP A 608 -22.85 -13.86 1.89
C TRP A 608 -24.36 -13.77 1.90
N VAL A 609 -24.91 -12.58 2.12
CA VAL A 609 -26.32 -12.32 1.88
C VAL A 609 -26.48 -11.78 0.47
N ARG A 610 -27.27 -12.46 -0.34
CA ARG A 610 -27.58 -12.11 -1.73
C ARG A 610 -29.05 -11.76 -1.88
N ALA A 611 -29.34 -10.57 -2.40
CA ALA A 611 -30.65 -10.23 -2.93
C ALA A 611 -30.65 -10.39 -4.46
N ARG A 612 -31.76 -10.87 -5.02
CA ARG A 612 -32.00 -11.00 -6.46
C ARG A 612 -33.30 -10.35 -6.85
N CYS A 613 -33.29 -9.55 -7.91
CA CYS A 613 -34.46 -8.90 -8.49
C CYS A 613 -34.33 -8.92 -10.02
N GLY A 614 -35.22 -9.65 -10.70
CA GLY A 614 -35.08 -9.89 -12.14
C GLY A 614 -33.76 -10.59 -12.49
N GLY A 615 -33.00 -10.02 -13.44
CA GLY A 615 -31.68 -10.52 -13.87
C GLY A 615 -30.49 -9.98 -13.07
N VAL A 616 -30.72 -9.17 -12.03
CA VAL A 616 -29.66 -8.50 -11.25
C VAL A 616 -29.56 -9.10 -9.85
N ALA A 617 -28.33 -9.18 -9.31
CA ALA A 617 -28.06 -9.63 -7.96
C ALA A 617 -27.13 -8.65 -7.22
N ALA A 618 -27.41 -8.41 -5.95
CA ALA A 618 -26.55 -7.67 -5.04
C ALA A 618 -26.14 -8.59 -3.90
N THR A 619 -24.84 -8.64 -3.58
CA THR A 619 -24.31 -9.57 -2.59
C THR A 619 -23.41 -8.82 -1.61
N ARG A 620 -23.56 -9.09 -0.31
CA ARG A 620 -22.72 -8.52 0.75
C ARG A 620 -22.19 -9.62 1.66
N PRO A 621 -20.89 -9.62 2.00
CA PRO A 621 -20.34 -10.55 2.97
C PRO A 621 -20.80 -10.17 4.39
N CYS A 622 -20.88 -11.15 5.26
CA CYS A 622 -21.10 -11.00 6.69
C CYS A 622 -20.30 -12.06 7.46
N VAL A 623 -19.88 -11.73 8.67
CA VAL A 623 -19.06 -12.61 9.50
C VAL A 623 -19.88 -13.04 10.71
N LEU A 624 -20.20 -14.33 10.80
CA LEU A 624 -20.90 -14.92 11.94
C LEU A 624 -19.88 -15.36 12.99
N LEU A 625 -19.96 -14.75 14.16
CA LEU A 625 -19.25 -15.11 15.38
C LEU A 625 -20.15 -16.01 16.24
N ARG A 626 -19.54 -16.92 17.00
CA ARG A 626 -20.25 -17.83 17.91
C ARG A 626 -19.75 -17.68 19.33
#